data_AF-A0A5J6P2E7-F1
#
_entry.id   AF-A0A5J6P2E7-F1
#
_cell.length_a   1.000
_cell.length_b   1.000
_cell.length_c   1.000
_cell.angle_alpha   90.00
_cell.angle_beta   90.00
_cell.angle_gamma   90.00
#
_symmetry.space_group_name_H-M   'P 1'
#
loop_
_entity.id
_entity.type
_entity.pdbx_description
1 polymer ?
#
loop_
_entity_poly.entity_id
_entity_poly.type
_entity_poly.pdbx_seq_one_letter_code
_entity_poly.pdbx_strand_id
1 'polypeptide(L)'
;MTNLARSNSTSSNRKQPLGGVTELILTSDAPEQLSLLMPMIAFLSNSSQDRWITWIAPHNISRELLESYGVNTRYIRVIHCHDQLSLLWVTWEALAAGNSHTVISSPGKLTDKELNQLEQAAAQGQCQGLLLRVR
;
A
#
# COMPACT_ATOMS: atom_id res chain seq x y z
N MET A 1 29.21 -3.68 -51.06
CA MET A 1 28.61 -4.76 -50.25
C MET A 1 28.83 -4.42 -48.80
N THR A 2 27.88 -3.70 -48.19
CA THR A 2 28.03 -3.19 -46.81
C THR A 2 26.89 -3.77 -45.98
N ASN A 3 27.22 -4.74 -45.11
CA ASN A 3 26.27 -5.41 -44.25
C ASN A 3 25.81 -4.46 -43.13
N LEU A 4 24.52 -4.15 -43.11
CA LEU A 4 23.87 -3.43 -42.01
C LEU A 4 23.54 -4.46 -40.91
N ALA A 5 24.33 -4.47 -39.85
CA ALA A 5 24.07 -5.28 -38.67
C ALA A 5 22.75 -4.82 -38.02
N ARG A 6 21.71 -5.66 -38.07
CA ARG A 6 20.48 -5.49 -37.29
C ARG A 6 20.83 -5.61 -35.80
N SER A 7 20.73 -4.51 -35.08
CA SER A 7 20.70 -4.48 -33.63
C SER A 7 19.37 -5.10 -33.16
N ASN A 8 19.41 -6.32 -32.64
CA ASN A 8 18.28 -6.93 -31.94
C ASN A 8 18.23 -6.34 -30.52
N SER A 9 17.35 -5.36 -30.29
CA SER A 9 17.00 -4.90 -28.95
C SER A 9 16.11 -5.95 -28.27
N THR A 10 16.74 -6.85 -27.52
CA THR A 10 16.03 -7.67 -26.53
C THR A 10 15.53 -6.76 -25.41
N SER A 11 14.30 -6.27 -25.56
CA SER A 11 13.56 -5.64 -24.46
C SER A 11 13.35 -6.70 -23.39
N SER A 12 14.20 -6.68 -22.36
CA SER A 12 13.94 -7.42 -21.13
C SER A 12 12.65 -6.86 -20.54
N ASN A 13 11.55 -7.56 -20.81
CA ASN A 13 10.24 -7.30 -20.24
C ASN A 13 10.34 -7.60 -18.73
N ARG A 14 10.92 -6.67 -17.97
CA ARG A 14 10.85 -6.65 -16.51
C ARG A 14 9.37 -6.49 -16.17
N LYS A 15 8.67 -7.61 -16.06
CA LYS A 15 7.39 -7.65 -15.35
C LYS A 15 7.68 -7.05 -13.99
N GLN A 16 7.20 -5.84 -13.74
CA GLN A 16 7.20 -5.31 -12.38
C GLN A 16 6.51 -6.36 -11.51
N PRO A 17 7.08 -6.72 -10.35
CA PRO A 17 6.40 -7.62 -9.45
C PRO A 17 5.01 -7.04 -9.18
N LEU A 18 3.98 -7.88 -9.28
CA LEU A 18 2.58 -7.48 -9.12
C LEU A 18 2.26 -6.97 -7.70
N GLY A 19 3.24 -6.98 -6.80
CA GLY A 19 3.17 -6.40 -5.47
C GLY A 19 4.54 -5.95 -4.98
N GLY A 20 4.53 -5.06 -3.98
CA GLY A 20 5.73 -4.46 -3.40
C GLY A 20 5.36 -3.54 -2.25
N VAL A 21 6.36 -3.04 -1.53
CA VAL A 21 6.17 -2.13 -0.40
C VAL A 21 6.82 -0.78 -0.70
N THR A 22 6.10 0.30 -0.41
CA THR A 22 6.58 1.68 -0.46
C THR A 22 6.45 2.29 0.93
N GLU A 23 7.53 2.86 1.45
CA GLU A 23 7.52 3.64 2.69
C GLU A 23 7.26 5.11 2.37
N LEU A 24 6.25 5.69 3.01
CA LEU A 24 5.98 7.13 2.98
C LEU A 24 6.32 7.73 4.34
N ILE A 25 7.30 8.64 4.33
CA ILE A 25 7.83 9.24 5.54
C ILE A 25 7.12 10.55 5.84
N LEU A 26 6.41 10.58 6.95
CA LEU A 26 5.74 11.73 7.52
C LEU A 26 6.63 12.41 8.58
N THR A 27 6.48 13.72 8.71
CA THR A 27 7.19 14.55 9.71
C THR A 27 6.52 14.56 11.08
N SER A 28 5.31 14.01 11.22
CA SER A 28 4.57 13.87 12.48
C SER A 28 3.44 12.84 12.31
N ASP A 29 2.70 12.55 13.39
CA ASP A 29 1.46 11.76 13.33
C ASP A 29 0.21 12.67 13.38
N ALA A 30 0.37 13.93 12.97
CA ALA A 30 -0.70 14.91 13.03
C ALA A 30 -1.80 14.58 12.00
N PRO A 31 -3.09 14.76 12.33
CA PRO A 31 -4.20 14.50 11.42
C PRO A 31 -4.07 15.22 10.06
N GLU A 32 -3.46 16.40 10.03
CA GLU A 32 -3.24 17.20 8.82
C GLU A 32 -2.34 16.49 7.80
N GLN A 33 -1.43 15.63 8.25
CA GLN A 33 -0.60 14.84 7.35
C GLN A 33 -1.37 13.72 6.67
N LEU A 34 -2.43 13.23 7.31
CA LEU A 34 -3.34 12.27 6.70
C LEU A 34 -4.06 12.88 5.50
N SER A 35 -4.38 14.17 5.57
CA SER A 35 -5.02 14.92 4.49
C SER A 35 -4.17 14.97 3.21
N LEU A 36 -2.83 14.83 3.32
CA LEU A 36 -1.95 14.74 2.15
C LEU A 36 -2.13 13.42 1.39
N LEU A 37 -2.56 12.36 2.08
CA LEU A 37 -2.77 11.03 1.51
C LEU A 37 -4.17 10.89 0.90
N MET A 38 -5.14 11.67 1.37
CA MET A 38 -6.54 11.54 0.98
C MET A 38 -6.80 11.61 -0.54
N PRO A 39 -6.19 12.52 -1.32
CA PRO A 39 -6.40 12.53 -2.77
C PRO A 39 -5.93 11.24 -3.46
N MET A 40 -4.82 10.66 -3.00
CA MET A 40 -4.31 9.39 -3.52
C MET A 40 -5.26 8.24 -3.14
N ILE A 41 -5.75 8.22 -1.90
CA ILE A 41 -6.70 7.18 -1.44
C ILE A 41 -8.02 7.28 -2.20
N ALA A 42 -8.51 8.51 -2.44
CA ALA A 42 -9.69 8.74 -3.26
C ALA A 42 -9.49 8.21 -4.68
N PHE A 43 -8.37 8.53 -5.34
CA PHE A 43 -8.03 8.00 -6.65
C PHE A 43 -7.99 6.47 -6.66
N LEU A 44 -7.27 5.86 -5.71
CA LEU A 44 -7.14 4.40 -5.61
C LEU A 44 -8.48 3.71 -5.39
N SER A 45 -9.35 4.28 -4.55
CA SER A 45 -10.67 3.68 -4.22
C SER A 45 -11.63 3.69 -5.41
N ASN A 46 -11.37 4.54 -6.40
CA ASN A 46 -12.16 4.66 -7.62
C ASN A 46 -11.52 3.93 -8.81
N SER A 47 -10.27 3.44 -8.70
CA SER A 47 -9.54 2.83 -9.81
C SER A 47 -9.67 1.31 -9.90
N SER A 48 -10.09 0.65 -8.83
CA SER A 48 -10.35 -0.79 -8.78
C SER A 48 -11.77 -1.05 -8.28
N GLN A 49 -12.46 -2.00 -8.91
CA GLN A 49 -13.81 -2.41 -8.53
C GLN A 49 -13.88 -3.81 -7.93
N ASP A 50 -12.75 -4.54 -7.90
CA ASP A 50 -12.72 -5.98 -7.59
C ASP A 50 -11.89 -6.32 -6.35
N ARG A 51 -11.09 -5.38 -5.84
CA ARG A 51 -10.23 -5.59 -4.66
C ARG A 51 -10.30 -4.40 -3.72
N TRP A 52 -10.05 -4.64 -2.43
CA TRP A 52 -10.09 -3.62 -1.40
C TRP A 52 -8.86 -2.71 -1.42
N ILE A 53 -9.04 -1.47 -0.96
CA ILE A 53 -8.04 -0.80 -0.13
C ILE A 53 -8.25 -1.27 1.30
N THR A 54 -7.22 -1.84 1.91
CA THR A 54 -7.22 -2.13 3.35
C THR A 54 -6.42 -1.07 4.07
N TRP A 55 -7.06 -0.32 4.97
CA TRP A 55 -6.37 0.61 5.84
C TRP A 55 -6.33 0.06 7.25
N ILE A 56 -5.14 -0.30 7.72
CA ILE A 56 -4.89 -0.71 9.09
C ILE A 56 -4.44 0.54 9.86
N ALA A 57 -5.35 1.12 10.63
CA ALA A 57 -5.16 2.43 11.24
C ALA A 57 -5.01 2.30 12.77
N PRO A 58 -4.02 3.00 13.38
CA PRO A 58 -3.90 3.08 14.83
C PRO A 58 -5.01 3.94 15.47
N HIS A 59 -5.66 4.79 14.68
CA HIS A 59 -6.69 5.73 15.11
C HIS A 59 -7.99 5.52 14.31
N ASN A 60 -9.10 6.00 14.86
CA ASN A 60 -10.39 5.96 14.18
C ASN A 60 -10.40 6.93 12.99
N ILE A 61 -10.65 6.40 11.79
CA ILE A 61 -10.87 7.17 10.57
C ILE A 61 -12.37 7.13 10.31
N SER A 62 -13.03 8.28 10.39
CA SER A 62 -14.48 8.33 10.21
C SER A 62 -14.87 8.17 8.74
N ARG A 63 -16.04 7.60 8.50
CA ARG A 63 -16.63 7.49 7.17
C ARG A 63 -16.84 8.86 6.54
N GLU A 64 -17.30 9.83 7.33
CA GLU A 64 -17.59 11.19 6.91
C GLU A 64 -16.31 11.89 6.42
N LEU A 65 -15.17 11.65 7.09
CA LEU A 65 -13.88 12.17 6.66
C LEU A 65 -13.50 11.59 5.29
N LEU A 66 -13.59 10.28 5.11
CA LEU A 66 -13.29 9.62 3.84
C LEU A 66 -14.17 10.16 2.70
N GLU A 67 -15.48 10.26 2.95
CA GLU A 67 -16.45 10.76 1.95
C GLU A 67 -16.20 12.23 1.62
N SER A 68 -15.80 13.07 2.59
CA SER A 68 -15.47 14.48 2.36
C SER A 68 -14.30 14.70 1.40
N TYR A 69 -13.39 13.72 1.28
CA TYR A 69 -12.28 13.72 0.32
C TYR A 69 -12.59 12.95 -0.98
N GLY A 70 -13.82 12.46 -1.17
CA GLY A 70 -14.22 11.71 -2.36
C GLY A 70 -13.75 10.26 -2.39
N VAL A 71 -13.37 9.69 -1.24
CA VAL A 71 -13.05 8.26 -1.15
C VAL A 71 -14.32 7.43 -1.37
N ASN A 72 -14.23 6.47 -2.27
CA ASN A 72 -15.31 5.51 -2.48
C ASN A 72 -15.34 4.51 -1.33
N THR A 73 -16.21 4.77 -0.34
CA THR A 73 -16.31 3.97 0.87
C THR A 73 -16.85 2.56 0.66
N ARG A 74 -17.23 2.19 -0.57
CA ARG A 74 -17.58 0.81 -0.95
C ARG A 74 -16.36 -0.08 -1.21
N TYR A 75 -15.18 0.51 -1.45
CA TYR A 75 -13.95 -0.19 -1.82
C TYR A 75 -12.80 0.02 -0.84
N ILE A 76 -13.08 0.62 0.32
CA ILE A 76 -12.12 0.72 1.42
C ILE A 76 -12.67 -0.01 2.65
N ARG A 77 -11.80 -0.79 3.30
CA ARG A 77 -12.06 -1.34 4.64
C ARG A 77 -11.04 -0.78 5.60
N VAL A 78 -11.51 -0.33 6.76
CA VAL A 78 -10.66 0.18 7.84
C VAL A 78 -10.63 -0.87 8.95
N ILE A 79 -9.43 -1.29 9.34
CA ILE A 79 -9.18 -2.20 10.44
C ILE A 79 -8.50 -1.40 11.54
N HIS A 80 -9.10 -1.37 12.72
CA HIS A 80 -8.54 -0.70 13.88
C HIS A 80 -7.72 -1.69 14.69
N CYS A 81 -6.44 -1.38 14.89
CA CYS A 81 -5.53 -2.15 15.73
C CYS A 81 -4.91 -1.24 16.78
N HIS A 82 -4.97 -1.65 18.05
CA HIS A 82 -4.55 -0.80 19.17
C HIS A 82 -3.13 -1.09 19.68
N ASP A 83 -2.54 -2.24 19.33
CA ASP A 83 -1.17 -2.60 19.70
C ASP A 83 -0.27 -2.87 18.46
N GLN A 84 1.03 -2.62 18.63
CA GLN A 84 2.01 -2.68 17.53
C GLN A 84 2.25 -4.08 16.97
N LEU A 85 2.22 -5.11 17.82
CA LEU A 85 2.41 -6.49 17.37
C LEU A 85 1.24 -6.93 16.48
N SER A 86 0.02 -6.58 16.89
CA SER A 86 -1.17 -6.76 16.05
C SER A 86 -1.09 -5.95 14.77
N LEU A 87 -0.58 -4.70 14.79
CA LEU A 87 -0.44 -3.89 13.57
C LEU A 87 0.46 -4.59 12.54
N LEU A 88 1.65 -5.04 12.93
CA LEU A 88 2.58 -5.72 12.02
C LEU A 88 1.98 -7.02 11.46
N TRP A 89 1.42 -7.86 12.34
CA TRP A 89 0.81 -9.13 11.95
C TRP A 89 -0.39 -8.94 11.01
N VAL A 90 -1.31 -8.05 11.35
CA VAL A 90 -2.49 -7.74 10.51
C VAL A 90 -2.06 -7.13 9.17
N THR A 91 -0.97 -6.35 9.15
CA THR A 91 -0.39 -5.84 7.90
C THR A 91 0.11 -6.97 7.01
N TRP A 92 0.85 -7.92 7.59
CA TRP A 92 1.31 -9.10 6.86
C TRP A 92 0.15 -9.92 6.31
N GLU A 93 -0.85 -10.24 7.13
CA GLU A 93 -2.04 -10.99 6.73
C GLU A 93 -2.81 -10.28 5.61
N ALA A 94 -3.05 -8.98 5.74
CA ALA A 94 -3.78 -8.21 4.74
C ALA A 94 -3.04 -8.16 3.39
N LEU A 95 -1.71 -8.08 3.41
CA LEU A 95 -0.87 -8.13 2.21
C LEU A 95 -0.93 -9.51 1.57
N ALA A 96 -0.77 -10.59 2.35
CA ALA A 96 -0.70 -11.96 1.86
C ALA A 96 -2.05 -12.50 1.33
N ALA A 97 -3.18 -11.98 1.85
CA ALA A 97 -4.52 -12.49 1.56
C ALA A 97 -4.98 -12.30 0.09
N GLY A 98 -4.35 -11.42 -0.68
CA GLY A 98 -4.64 -11.23 -2.11
C GLY A 98 -5.97 -10.56 -2.46
N ASN A 99 -6.78 -10.22 -1.47
CA ASN A 99 -8.09 -9.58 -1.64
C ASN A 99 -8.02 -8.03 -1.65
N SER A 100 -6.83 -7.46 -1.50
CA SER A 100 -6.59 -6.01 -1.57
C SER A 100 -5.68 -5.69 -2.74
N HIS A 101 -5.90 -4.55 -3.40
CA HIS A 101 -4.90 -4.02 -4.34
C HIS A 101 -3.89 -3.11 -3.63
N THR A 102 -4.31 -2.49 -2.52
CA THR A 102 -3.47 -1.64 -1.69
C THR A 102 -3.73 -1.90 -0.22
N VAL A 103 -2.67 -2.05 0.57
CA VAL A 103 -2.71 -2.11 2.03
C VAL A 103 -1.96 -0.90 2.57
N ILE A 104 -2.63 -0.09 3.40
CA ILE A 104 -2.07 1.09 4.05
C ILE A 104 -1.93 0.79 5.53
N SER A 105 -0.75 1.01 6.12
CA SER A 105 -0.52 0.72 7.54
C SER A 105 0.57 1.62 8.13
N SER A 106 0.48 1.88 9.43
CA SER A 106 1.54 2.54 10.21
C SER A 106 2.14 1.56 11.24
N PRO A 107 2.91 0.53 10.83
CA PRO A 107 3.40 -0.51 11.73
C PRO A 107 4.54 -0.06 12.66
N GLY A 108 4.93 1.22 12.61
CA GLY A 108 5.97 1.78 13.46
C GLY A 108 7.39 1.58 12.90
N LYS A 109 8.33 1.20 13.78
CA LYS A 109 9.71 0.89 13.39
C LYS A 109 9.78 -0.57 12.96
N LEU A 110 10.32 -0.80 11.77
CA LEU A 110 10.54 -2.13 11.22
C LEU A 110 12.05 -2.41 11.17
N THR A 111 12.41 -3.64 11.49
CA THR A 111 13.70 -4.22 11.13
C THR A 111 13.72 -4.58 9.65
N ASP A 112 14.92 -4.74 9.07
CA ASP A 112 15.06 -5.19 7.68
C ASP A 112 14.40 -6.56 7.44
N LYS A 113 14.38 -7.42 8.47
CA LYS A 113 13.72 -8.72 8.39
C LYS A 113 12.20 -8.56 8.28
N GLU A 114 11.59 -7.71 9.09
CA GLU A 114 10.15 -7.46 9.06
C GLU A 114 9.74 -6.78 7.76
N LEU A 115 10.52 -5.81 7.27
CA LEU A 115 10.27 -5.18 5.97
C LEU A 115 10.30 -6.21 4.83
N ASN A 116 11.33 -7.07 4.80
CA ASN A 116 11.41 -8.16 3.82
C ASN A 116 10.23 -9.16 3.92
N GLN A 117 9.68 -9.39 5.12
CA GLN A 117 8.50 -10.24 5.29
C GLN A 117 7.25 -9.57 4.71
N LEU A 118 7.10 -8.26 4.87
CA LEU A 118 6.00 -7.50 4.26
C LEU A 118 6.13 -7.43 2.74
N GLU A 119 7.35 -7.29 2.19
CA GLU A 119 7.56 -7.35 0.73
C GLU A 119 7.17 -8.71 0.14
N GLN A 120 7.53 -9.81 0.80
CA GLN A 120 7.13 -11.16 0.39
C GLN A 120 5.62 -11.35 0.46
N ALA A 121 4.96 -10.86 1.52
CA ALA A 121 3.51 -10.89 1.64
C ALA A 121 2.82 -10.08 0.53
N ALA A 122 3.33 -8.88 0.23
CA ALA A 122 2.81 -8.03 -0.83
C ALA A 122 2.94 -8.70 -2.21
N ALA A 123 4.07 -9.35 -2.48
CA ALA A 123 4.27 -10.14 -3.68
C ALA A 123 3.32 -11.35 -3.76
N GLN A 124 3.13 -12.06 -2.63
CA GLN A 124 2.20 -13.19 -2.54
C GLN A 124 0.76 -12.79 -2.86
N GLY A 125 0.26 -11.70 -2.25
CA GLY A 125 -1.09 -11.21 -2.50
C GLY A 125 -1.23 -10.30 -3.72
N GLN A 126 -0.15 -10.11 -4.51
CA GLN A 126 -0.15 -9.28 -5.71
C GLN A 126 -0.72 -7.87 -5.43
N CYS A 127 -0.26 -7.23 -4.35
CA CYS A 127 -0.77 -5.95 -3.89
C CYS A 127 0.34 -4.98 -3.50
N GLN A 128 0.01 -3.70 -3.42
CA GLN A 128 0.93 -2.66 -2.99
C GLN A 128 0.77 -2.39 -1.49
N GLY A 129 1.85 -2.49 -0.73
CA GLY A 129 1.92 -2.00 0.65
C GLY A 129 2.37 -0.55 0.67
N LEU A 130 1.61 0.32 1.32
CA LEU A 130 2.00 1.70 1.63
C LEU A 130 2.19 1.80 3.14
N LEU A 131 3.44 1.86 3.58
CA LEU A 131 3.78 1.95 5.00
C LEU A 131 4.02 3.41 5.38
N LEU A 132 3.18 3.92 6.28
CA LEU A 132 3.31 5.27 6.82
C LEU A 132 4.27 5.23 7.99
N ARG A 133 5.31 6.06 7.94
CA ARG A 133 6.31 6.13 9.01
C ARG A 133 6.53 7.57 9.44
N VAL A 134 6.50 7.79 10.74
CA VAL A 134 6.83 9.08 11.33
C VAL A 134 8.32 9.11 11.66
N ARG A 135 9.00 10.19 11.29
CA ARG A 135 10.39 10.48 11.70
C ARG A 135 10.45 11.57 12.75
#